data_AF-A0AAV1YZQ5-F1
#
_entry.id   AF-A0AAV1YZQ5-F1
#
_cell.length_a   1.000
_cell.length_b   1.000
_cell.length_c   1.000
_cell.angle_alpha   90.00
_cell.angle_beta   90.00
_cell.angle_gamma   90.00
#
_symmetry.space_group_name_H-M   'P 1'
#
loop_
_entity.id
_entity.type
_entity.pdbx_description
1 polymer ?
#
loop_
_entity_poly.entity_id
_entity_poly.type
_entity_poly.pdbx_seq_one_letter_code
_entity_poly.pdbx_strand_id
1 'polypeptide(L)'
;MLLEKKLSVFTFGNKTPKEKMYDVVKITLENKNSPKSKIEIEALVTEEICGSNIPPPPNLNEITRNKYLQNLTLADNPTCEEHISLLIGADYYYNIVLGNIKRINKELVAVQTVFGWCLQGIKGENSASMTMNILVEEKLISEQIKKFWDLETSGLINSKEEIDPSENEAMKKFESN
;
A
#
# COMPACT_ATOMS: atom_id res chain seq x y z
N MET A 1 -5.79 -19.82 20.11
CA MET A 1 -6.33 -18.54 20.60
C MET A 1 -6.35 -17.62 19.39
N LEU A 2 -7.52 -17.15 18.96
CA LEU A 2 -7.61 -16.16 17.88
C LEU A 2 -7.07 -14.83 18.44
N LEU A 3 -6.16 -14.20 17.70
CA LEU A 3 -5.67 -12.87 18.06
C LEU A 3 -6.65 -11.85 17.47
N GLU A 4 -7.18 -10.96 18.28
CA GLU A 4 -8.06 -9.88 17.82
C GLU A 4 -7.32 -8.55 17.89
N LYS A 5 -7.49 -7.69 16.87
CA LYS A 5 -6.94 -6.34 16.84
C LYS A 5 -8.04 -5.31 16.64
N LYS A 6 -8.02 -4.24 17.45
CA LYS A 6 -8.89 -3.08 17.25
C LYS A 6 -8.24 -2.12 16.27
N LEU A 7 -8.84 -1.93 15.09
CA LEU A 7 -8.27 -1.10 14.03
C LEU A 7 -9.34 -0.26 13.35
N SER A 8 -8.93 0.88 12.79
CA SER A 8 -9.71 1.70 11.86
C SER A 8 -9.20 1.44 10.44
N VAL A 9 -9.98 0.74 9.61
CA VAL A 9 -9.53 0.28 8.29
C VAL A 9 -10.35 0.93 7.18
N PHE A 10 -9.66 1.48 6.19
CA PHE A 10 -10.23 1.86 4.90
C PHE A 10 -10.18 0.65 3.96
N THR A 11 -11.34 0.16 3.53
CA THR A 11 -11.42 -0.88 2.49
C THR A 11 -11.32 -0.26 1.11
N PHE A 12 -10.85 -1.02 0.11
CA PHE A 12 -10.55 -0.47 -1.22
C PHE A 12 -11.83 0.08 -1.89
N GLY A 13 -11.83 1.37 -2.23
CA GLY A 13 -12.97 2.04 -2.86
C GLY A 13 -13.99 2.67 -1.89
N ASN A 14 -13.85 2.47 -0.57
CA ASN A 14 -14.70 3.12 0.43
C ASN A 14 -14.09 4.44 0.93
N LYS A 15 -14.94 5.44 1.17
CA LYS A 15 -14.54 6.79 1.60
C LYS A 15 -14.48 6.97 3.12
N THR A 16 -15.07 6.04 3.86
CA THR A 16 -15.15 6.09 5.33
C THR A 16 -14.49 4.85 5.93
N PRO A 17 -13.69 5.00 6.99
CA PRO A 17 -13.09 3.87 7.65
C PRO A 17 -14.14 3.13 8.49
N LYS A 18 -13.96 1.82 8.65
CA LYS A 18 -14.73 1.01 9.60
C LYS A 18 -13.83 0.72 10.80
N GLU A 19 -14.13 1.32 11.95
CA GLU A 19 -13.49 0.92 13.22
C GLU A 19 -14.21 -0.33 13.75
N LYS A 20 -13.49 -1.44 13.85
CA LYS A 20 -14.00 -2.67 14.45
C LYS A 20 -12.88 -3.54 15.02
N MET A 21 -13.27 -4.57 15.75
CA MET A 21 -12.37 -5.67 16.06
C MET A 21 -12.23 -6.54 14.81
N TYR A 22 -10.99 -6.87 14.46
CA TYR A 22 -10.67 -7.78 13.37
C TYR A 22 -10.04 -9.04 13.94
N ASP A 23 -10.53 -10.19 13.51
CA ASP A 23 -9.82 -11.44 13.72
C ASP A 23 -8.55 -11.44 12.88
N VAL A 24 -7.43 -11.81 13.51
CA VAL A 24 -6.16 -12.03 12.84
C VAL A 24 -5.97 -13.52 12.63
N VAL A 25 -5.83 -13.90 11.37
CA VAL A 25 -5.55 -15.28 10.97
C VAL A 25 -4.17 -15.39 10.35
N LYS A 26 -3.50 -16.50 10.61
CA LYS A 26 -2.23 -16.85 9.98
C LYS A 26 -2.52 -17.83 8.86
N ILE A 27 -2.15 -17.46 7.63
CA ILE A 27 -2.41 -18.27 6.44
C ILE A 27 -1.10 -18.54 5.69
N THR A 28 -1.01 -19.72 5.09
CA THR A 28 0.09 -20.10 4.20
C THR A 28 -0.39 -20.03 2.77
N LEU A 29 0.33 -19.29 1.93
CA LEU A 29 0.09 -19.18 0.50
C LEU A 29 1.13 -20.01 -0.24
N GLU A 30 0.68 -20.85 -1.16
CA GLU A 30 1.54 -21.76 -1.92
C GLU A 30 1.45 -21.48 -3.42
N ASN A 31 2.58 -21.64 -4.11
CA ASN A 31 2.59 -21.56 -5.57
C ASN A 31 1.93 -22.81 -6.18
N LYS A 32 0.87 -22.59 -6.97
CA LYS A 32 0.11 -23.62 -7.69
C LYS A 32 0.96 -24.59 -8.53
N ASN A 33 2.08 -24.10 -9.07
CA ASN A 33 2.99 -24.87 -9.93
C ASN A 33 4.23 -25.39 -9.18
N SER A 34 4.48 -24.92 -7.96
CA SER A 34 5.64 -25.30 -7.16
C SER A 34 5.31 -25.20 -5.67
N PRO A 35 4.67 -26.22 -5.07
CA PRO A 35 4.24 -26.20 -3.66
C PRO A 35 5.38 -25.97 -2.64
N LYS A 36 6.64 -26.16 -3.05
CA LYS A 36 7.82 -25.82 -2.23
C LYS A 36 7.99 -24.32 -2.01
N SER A 37 7.47 -23.49 -2.93
CA SER A 37 7.49 -22.04 -2.84
C SER A 37 6.25 -21.58 -2.08
N LYS A 38 6.45 -21.20 -0.82
CA LYS A 38 5.38 -20.75 0.07
C LYS A 38 5.78 -19.56 0.91
N ILE A 39 4.80 -18.77 1.31
CA ILE A 39 4.95 -17.70 2.29
C ILE A 39 3.86 -17.81 3.33
N GLU A 40 4.14 -17.33 4.53
CA GLU A 40 3.19 -17.26 5.61
C GLU A 40 2.90 -15.80 5.92
N ILE A 41 1.61 -15.46 6.03
CA ILE A 41 1.17 -14.09 6.29
C ILE A 41 0.11 -14.04 7.38
N GLU A 42 0.07 -12.93 8.11
CA GLU A 42 -1.05 -12.56 8.96
C GLU A 42 -2.03 -11.69 8.17
N ALA A 43 -3.31 -12.03 8.23
CA ALA A 43 -4.38 -11.32 7.53
C ALA A 43 -5.52 -10.96 8.49
N LEU A 44 -6.15 -9.81 8.25
CA LEU A 44 -7.34 -9.37 8.94
C LEU A 44 -8.59 -9.93 8.26
N VAL A 45 -9.47 -10.59 9.00
CA VAL A 45 -10.73 -11.10 8.47
C VAL A 45 -11.74 -9.97 8.36
N THR A 46 -12.35 -9.82 7.19
CA THR A 46 -13.40 -8.83 6.94
C THR A 46 -14.39 -9.35 5.91
N GLU A 47 -15.65 -8.92 6.01
CA GLU A 47 -16.73 -9.28 5.09
C GLU A 47 -16.53 -8.68 3.69
N GLU A 48 -15.81 -7.56 3.61
CA GLU A 48 -15.64 -6.77 2.39
C GLU A 48 -14.20 -6.26 2.30
N ILE A 49 -13.47 -6.68 1.26
CA ILE A 49 -12.10 -6.23 0.97
C ILE A 49 -12.14 -5.01 0.02
N CYS A 50 -13.03 -5.04 -0.95
CA CYS A 50 -13.20 -4.00 -1.97
C CYS A 50 -14.68 -3.63 -2.09
N GLY A 51 -15.00 -2.34 -1.91
CA GLY A 51 -16.35 -1.79 -2.09
C GLY A 51 -16.68 -1.38 -3.53
N SER A 52 -15.76 -1.65 -4.47
CA SER A 52 -15.95 -1.39 -5.89
C SER A 52 -15.77 -2.67 -6.71
N ASN A 53 -16.51 -2.79 -7.81
CA ASN A 53 -16.28 -3.85 -8.79
C ASN A 53 -14.92 -3.65 -9.45
N ILE A 54 -14.05 -4.64 -9.29
CA ILE A 54 -12.77 -4.70 -9.97
C ILE A 54 -13.02 -5.32 -11.34
N PRO A 55 -12.58 -4.67 -12.43
CA PRO A 55 -12.76 -5.24 -13.76
C PRO A 55 -12.05 -6.59 -13.84
N PRO A 56 -12.63 -7.57 -14.54
CA PRO A 56 -11.98 -8.87 -14.72
C PRO A 56 -10.61 -8.67 -15.36
N PRO A 57 -9.63 -9.54 -15.05
CA PRO A 57 -8.34 -9.49 -15.70
C PRO A 57 -8.53 -9.58 -17.22
N PRO A 58 -7.73 -8.86 -18.01
CA PRO A 58 -7.79 -8.95 -19.46
C PRO A 58 -7.59 -10.39 -19.91
N ASN A 59 -8.27 -10.79 -20.98
CA ASN A 59 -8.22 -12.15 -21.52
C ASN A 59 -6.76 -12.61 -21.71
N LEU A 60 -6.29 -13.51 -20.84
CA LEU A 60 -4.88 -13.91 -20.85
C LEU A 60 -4.52 -14.69 -22.12
N ASN A 61 -5.48 -15.20 -22.91
CA ASN A 61 -5.20 -15.84 -24.20
C ASN A 61 -4.74 -14.82 -25.25
N GLU A 62 -5.21 -13.57 -25.18
CA GLU A 62 -4.69 -12.49 -26.04
C GLU A 62 -3.28 -12.08 -25.61
N ILE A 63 -3.03 -12.13 -24.30
CA ILE A 63 -1.77 -11.74 -23.69
C ILE A 63 -0.69 -12.80 -23.93
N THR A 64 -1.00 -14.08 -23.78
CA THR A 64 -0.04 -15.20 -23.98
C THR A 64 0.38 -15.40 -25.43
N ARG A 65 -0.39 -14.89 -26.41
CA ARG A 65 0.05 -14.78 -27.82
C ARG A 65 1.23 -13.81 -28.00
N ASN A 66 1.51 -12.96 -27.02
CA ASN A 66 2.68 -12.09 -27.05
C ASN A 66 3.96 -12.93 -26.95
N LYS A 67 4.82 -12.83 -27.96
CA LYS A 67 6.14 -13.51 -28.00
C LYS A 67 7.00 -13.30 -26.76
N TYR A 68 6.86 -12.15 -26.08
CA TYR A 68 7.62 -11.85 -24.87
C TYR A 68 7.15 -12.65 -23.65
N LEU A 69 5.96 -13.24 -23.71
CA LEU A 69 5.32 -14.00 -22.64
C LEU A 69 5.31 -15.52 -22.86
N GLN A 70 5.71 -15.99 -24.04
CA GLN A 70 5.64 -17.40 -24.44
C GLN A 70 6.42 -18.40 -23.56
N ASN A 71 7.23 -17.93 -22.61
CA ASN A 71 7.98 -18.77 -21.66
C ASN A 71 7.81 -18.33 -20.20
N LEU A 72 6.81 -17.50 -19.89
CA LEU A 72 6.55 -17.07 -18.52
C LEU A 72 5.37 -17.83 -17.94
N THR A 73 5.59 -18.51 -16.81
CA THR A 73 4.50 -19.07 -16.02
C THR A 73 3.83 -17.95 -15.24
N LEU A 74 2.66 -17.50 -15.70
CA LEU A 74 1.91 -16.43 -15.04
C LEU A 74 1.34 -16.89 -13.69
N ALA A 75 1.32 -15.97 -12.72
CA ALA A 75 0.70 -16.20 -11.42
C ALA A 75 -0.83 -16.35 -11.56
N ASP A 76 -1.45 -15.55 -12.43
CA ASP A 76 -2.90 -15.55 -12.64
C ASP A 76 -3.42 -16.83 -13.30
N ASN A 77 -4.68 -17.16 -13.03
CA ASN A 77 -5.41 -18.22 -13.73
C ASN A 77 -6.47 -17.58 -14.64
N PRO A 78 -6.42 -17.79 -15.97
CA PRO A 78 -7.37 -17.19 -16.92
C PRO A 78 -8.83 -17.56 -16.71
N THR A 79 -9.09 -18.65 -15.98
CA THR A 79 -10.44 -19.16 -15.75
C THR A 79 -11.02 -18.72 -14.41
N CYS A 80 -10.28 -17.90 -13.63
CA CYS A 80 -10.74 -17.45 -12.33
C CYS A 80 -11.67 -16.25 -12.49
N GLU A 81 -12.97 -16.50 -12.54
CA GLU A 81 -14.02 -15.49 -12.42
C GLU A 81 -14.33 -15.27 -10.94
N GLU A 82 -13.46 -14.62 -10.17
CA GLU A 82 -13.73 -14.45 -8.74
C GLU A 82 -13.35 -13.09 -8.16
N HIS A 83 -14.11 -12.75 -7.12
CA HIS A 83 -13.92 -11.63 -6.22
C HIS A 83 -12.57 -11.73 -5.49
N ILE A 84 -11.96 -10.59 -5.15
CA ILE A 84 -10.74 -10.57 -4.33
C ILE A 84 -11.05 -11.17 -2.96
N SER A 85 -10.42 -12.31 -2.68
CA SER A 85 -10.53 -13.00 -1.40
C SER A 85 -9.40 -12.65 -0.42
N LEU A 86 -8.32 -12.03 -0.91
CA LEU A 86 -7.16 -11.67 -0.10
C LEU A 86 -6.48 -10.43 -0.66
N LEU A 87 -6.20 -9.47 0.24
CA LEU A 87 -5.37 -8.31 -0.05
C LEU A 87 -4.07 -8.43 0.73
N ILE A 88 -2.94 -8.39 0.02
CA ILE A 88 -1.61 -8.47 0.63
C ILE A 88 -1.02 -7.06 0.67
N GLY A 89 -0.61 -6.64 1.86
CA GLY A 89 0.03 -5.34 2.07
C GLY A 89 1.46 -5.28 1.52
N ALA A 90 2.00 -4.07 1.43
CA ALA A 90 3.38 -3.84 0.99
C ALA A 90 4.43 -4.33 2.00
N ASP A 91 4.03 -4.57 3.24
CA ASP A 91 4.84 -5.20 4.29
C ASP A 91 5.34 -6.60 3.90
N TYR A 92 4.58 -7.34 3.08
CA TYR A 92 5.00 -8.63 2.53
C TYR A 92 5.65 -8.53 1.13
N TYR A 93 5.81 -7.33 0.58
CA TYR A 93 6.28 -7.13 -0.79
C TYR A 93 7.62 -7.81 -1.05
N TYR A 94 8.59 -7.59 -0.16
CA TYR A 94 9.94 -8.17 -0.30
C TYR A 94 9.99 -9.68 -0.04
N ASN A 95 8.97 -10.26 0.60
CA ASN A 95 8.84 -11.72 0.72
C ASN A 95 8.28 -12.35 -0.56
N ILE A 96 7.54 -11.57 -1.36
CA ILE A 96 6.82 -12.05 -2.54
C ILE A 96 7.61 -11.80 -3.83
N VAL A 97 8.21 -10.62 -3.98
CA VAL A 97 8.85 -10.19 -5.23
C VAL A 97 10.31 -10.64 -5.26
N LEU A 98 10.68 -11.35 -6.32
CA LEU A 98 12.01 -11.97 -6.47
C LEU A 98 13.04 -11.06 -7.16
N GLY A 99 12.66 -9.83 -7.51
CA GLY A 99 13.54 -8.83 -8.12
C GLY A 99 13.73 -8.95 -9.63
N ASN A 100 13.34 -10.06 -10.25
CA ASN A 100 13.40 -10.20 -11.71
C ASN A 100 12.25 -9.45 -12.40
N ILE A 101 12.60 -8.59 -13.36
CA ILE A 101 11.67 -7.78 -14.12
C ILE A 101 11.92 -7.98 -15.61
N LYS A 102 10.87 -8.27 -16.37
CA LYS A 102 10.91 -8.34 -17.84
C LYS A 102 10.03 -7.25 -18.42
N ARG A 103 10.65 -6.24 -19.02
CA ARG A 103 9.92 -5.17 -19.71
C ARG A 103 9.37 -5.68 -21.04
N ILE A 104 8.06 -5.55 -21.23
CA ILE A 104 7.38 -5.99 -22.46
C ILE A 104 7.24 -4.80 -23.42
N ASN A 105 6.82 -3.65 -22.90
CA ASN A 105 6.80 -2.38 -23.62
C ASN A 105 6.93 -1.19 -22.63
N LYS A 106 6.59 0.04 -23.07
CA LYS A 106 6.66 1.24 -22.25
C LYS A 106 5.74 1.19 -21.01
N GLU A 107 4.58 0.57 -21.16
CA GLU A 107 3.46 0.62 -20.20
C GLU A 107 3.22 -0.72 -19.48
N LEU A 108 3.88 -1.80 -19.92
CA LEU A 108 3.68 -3.15 -19.41
C LEU A 108 5.01 -3.84 -19.08
N VAL A 109 5.10 -4.36 -17.86
CA VAL A 109 6.21 -5.16 -17.36
C VAL A 109 5.69 -6.45 -16.72
N ALA A 110 6.49 -7.50 -16.75
CA ALA A 110 6.28 -8.70 -15.95
C ALA A 110 7.25 -8.70 -14.78
N VAL A 111 6.74 -8.91 -13.57
CA VAL A 111 7.52 -8.98 -12.34
C VAL A 111 7.45 -10.40 -11.80
N GLN A 112 8.60 -10.99 -11.50
CA GLN A 112 8.65 -12.34 -10.94
C GLN A 112 8.33 -12.31 -9.45
N THR A 113 7.39 -13.17 -9.05
CA THR A 113 7.04 -13.40 -7.66
C THR A 113 7.22 -14.87 -7.28
N VAL A 114 7.12 -15.18 -5.99
CA VAL A 114 7.07 -16.55 -5.47
C VAL A 114 5.93 -17.38 -6.06
N PHE A 115 4.87 -16.76 -6.59
CA PHE A 115 3.70 -17.42 -7.18
C PHE A 115 3.75 -17.55 -8.72
N GLY A 116 4.74 -16.94 -9.37
CA GLY A 116 4.84 -16.85 -10.82
C GLY A 116 5.03 -15.40 -11.29
N TRP A 117 4.93 -15.18 -12.59
CA TRP A 117 5.06 -13.86 -13.20
C TRP A 117 3.74 -13.08 -13.11
N CYS A 118 3.77 -11.92 -12.48
CA CYS A 118 2.66 -10.98 -12.42
C CYS A 118 2.85 -9.91 -13.48
N LEU A 119 1.80 -9.62 -14.25
CA LEU A 119 1.82 -8.51 -15.21
C LEU A 119 1.41 -7.23 -14.50
N GLN A 120 2.21 -6.18 -14.68
CA GLN A 120 1.99 -4.88 -14.08
C GLN A 120 2.06 -3.83 -15.18
N GLY A 121 1.05 -2.96 -15.25
CA GLY A 121 0.97 -1.96 -16.29
C GLY A 121 -0.44 -1.50 -16.58
N ILE A 122 -0.54 -0.52 -17.46
CA ILE A 122 -1.81 0.05 -17.91
C ILE A 122 -2.11 -0.53 -19.30
N LYS A 123 -3.34 -1.01 -19.52
CA LYS A 123 -3.85 -1.31 -20.85
C LYS A 123 -4.84 -0.22 -21.26
N GLY A 124 -4.35 0.81 -21.92
CA GLY A 124 -5.18 1.85 -22.58
C GLY A 124 -5.73 2.95 -21.66
N GLU A 125 -6.28 3.99 -22.29
CA GLU A 125 -6.69 5.28 -21.69
C GLU A 125 -7.79 5.18 -20.62
N ASN A 126 -8.44 4.02 -20.46
CA ASN A 126 -9.57 3.81 -19.53
C ASN A 126 -9.25 2.87 -18.34
N SER A 127 -7.98 2.60 -18.04
CA SER A 127 -7.63 1.75 -16.89
C SER A 127 -7.76 2.53 -15.57
N ALA A 128 -9.00 2.70 -15.12
CA ALA A 128 -9.32 3.36 -13.88
C ALA A 128 -8.87 2.55 -12.66
N SER A 129 -8.31 3.27 -11.69
CA SER A 129 -8.10 2.89 -10.28
C SER A 129 -6.79 2.16 -9.94
N MET A 130 -5.69 2.92 -9.94
CA MET A 130 -4.60 2.66 -9.00
C MET A 130 -4.97 3.33 -7.68
N THR A 131 -5.68 2.63 -6.80
CA THR A 131 -6.00 3.15 -5.46
C THR A 131 -5.03 2.52 -4.45
N MET A 132 -4.20 3.36 -3.83
CA MET A 132 -3.36 2.95 -2.70
C MET A 132 -4.18 3.16 -1.42
N ASN A 133 -4.44 2.10 -0.67
CA ASN A 133 -5.10 2.22 0.64
C ASN A 133 -4.04 2.11 1.73
N ILE A 134 -4.11 3.01 2.70
CA ILE A 134 -3.21 3.07 3.84
C ILE A 134 -4.00 2.58 5.04
N LEU A 135 -3.51 1.55 5.73
CA LEU A 135 -3.99 1.18 7.05
C LEU A 135 -3.44 2.19 8.05
N VAL A 136 -4.32 2.91 8.75
CA VAL A 136 -3.92 3.96 9.68
C VAL A 136 -4.37 3.57 11.10
N GLU A 137 -3.42 3.38 12.00
CA GLU A 137 -3.70 3.36 13.43
C GLU A 137 -3.81 4.81 13.95
N GLU A 138 -4.98 5.42 13.69
CA GLU A 138 -5.22 6.85 13.81
C GLU A 138 -4.83 7.45 15.18
N LYS A 139 -5.09 6.72 16.28
CA LYS A 139 -4.79 7.19 17.64
C LYS A 139 -3.30 7.28 17.90
N LEU A 140 -2.53 6.28 17.49
CA LEU A 140 -1.09 6.24 17.74
C LEU A 140 -0.37 7.34 16.95
N ILE A 141 -0.75 7.53 15.68
CA ILE A 141 -0.13 8.50 14.78
C ILE A 141 -0.44 9.93 15.19
N SER A 142 -1.69 10.24 15.54
CA SER A 142 -2.07 11.61 15.94
C SER A 142 -1.35 12.06 17.21
N GLU A 143 -1.21 11.16 18.20
CA GLU A 143 -0.46 11.44 19.42
C GLU A 143 1.05 11.58 19.16
N GLN A 144 1.62 10.77 18.28
CA GLN A 144 3.04 10.85 17.90
C GLN A 144 3.35 12.12 17.10
N ILE A 145 2.50 12.49 16.14
CA ILE A 145 2.62 13.73 15.37
C ILE A 145 2.50 14.93 16.30
N LYS A 146 1.52 14.92 17.22
CA LYS A 146 1.39 15.98 18.23
C LYS A 146 2.67 16.10 19.08
N LYS A 147 3.19 14.99 19.62
CA LYS A 147 4.45 14.97 20.38
C LYS A 147 5.63 15.47 19.57
N PHE A 148 5.71 15.13 18.28
CA PHE A 148 6.74 15.63 17.38
C PHE A 148 6.70 17.16 17.27
N TRP A 149 5.51 17.74 17.01
CA TRP A 149 5.34 19.19 16.92
C TRP A 149 5.56 19.90 18.27
N ASP A 150 5.13 19.31 19.38
CA ASP A 150 5.36 19.83 20.74
C ASP A 150 6.87 19.92 21.05
N LEU A 151 7.67 18.93 20.60
CA LEU A 151 9.12 18.92 20.77
C LEU A 151 9.82 19.96 19.89
N GLU A 152 9.36 20.16 18.65
CA GLU A 152 9.91 21.18 17.75
C GLU A 152 9.62 22.60 18.24
N THR A 153 8.42 22.85 18.78
CA THR A 153 8.08 24.15 19.39
C THR A 153 8.79 24.40 20.72
N SER A 154 9.16 23.35 21.46
CA SER A 154 9.90 23.48 22.72
C SER A 154 11.30 24.10 22.54
N GLY A 155 11.91 23.99 21.36
CA GLY A 155 13.16 24.68 21.03
C GLY A 155 13.02 26.18 20.78
N LEU A 156 11.81 26.65 20.42
CA LEU A 156 11.52 28.06 20.12
C LEU A 156 11.00 28.83 21.34
N ILE A 157 10.39 28.14 22.31
CA ILE A 157 9.78 28.79 23.49
C ILE A 157 10.84 29.11 24.57
N ASN A 158 11.98 28.42 24.55
CA ASN A 158 13.08 28.65 25.50
C ASN A 158 13.98 29.83 25.12
N SER A 159 13.85 30.42 23.93
CA SER A 159 14.51 31.69 23.56
C SER A 159 13.63 32.89 23.90
N LYS A 160 13.10 32.95 25.13
CA LYS A 160 12.94 34.25 25.79
C LYS A 160 14.33 34.71 26.22
N GLU A 161 15.23 34.85 25.25
CA GLU A 161 16.39 35.71 25.43
C GLU A 161 15.83 37.11 25.63
N GLU A 162 16.27 37.73 26.72
CA GLU A 162 16.02 39.15 26.98
C GLU A 162 16.37 39.91 25.71
N ILE A 163 15.36 40.44 25.01
CA ILE A 163 15.54 41.18 23.75
C ILE A 163 16.59 42.26 24.01
N ASP A 164 17.76 42.12 23.37
CA ASP A 164 18.81 43.13 23.42
C ASP A 164 18.20 44.46 22.96
N PRO A 165 18.33 45.55 23.74
CA PRO A 165 17.85 46.88 23.35
C PRO A 165 18.23 47.30 21.92
N SER A 166 19.34 46.76 21.38
CA SER A 166 19.79 47.03 20.02
C SER A 166 18.88 46.46 18.91
N GLU A 167 18.25 45.30 19.13
CA GLU A 167 17.33 44.68 18.15
C GLU A 167 16.02 45.46 18.01
N ASN A 168 15.58 46.08 19.11
CA ASN A 168 14.36 46.88 19.15
C ASN A 168 14.51 48.20 18.34
N GLU A 169 15.74 48.70 18.21
CA GLU A 169 16.04 49.87 17.37
C GLU A 169 16.03 49.52 15.87
N ALA A 170 16.53 48.33 15.51
CA ALA A 170 16.48 47.83 14.13
C ALA A 170 15.04 47.59 13.67
N MET A 171 14.19 47.02 14.53
CA MET A 171 12.77 46.78 14.24
C MET A 171 12.01 48.09 13.99
N LYS A 172 12.24 49.12 14.82
CA LYS A 172 11.59 50.43 14.68
C LYS A 172 11.98 51.16 13.40
N LYS A 173 13.24 51.04 12.94
CA LYS A 173 13.68 51.63 11.67
C LYS A 173 13.02 50.98 10.45
N PHE A 174 12.68 49.69 10.55
CA PHE A 174 12.02 48.96 9.47
C PHE A 174 10.54 49.34 9.33
N GLU A 175 9.84 49.56 10.45
CA GLU A 175 8.43 49.97 10.46
C GLU A 175 8.19 51.44 10.11
N SER A 176 9.25 52.27 10.14
CA SER A 176 9.19 53.69 9.81
C SER A 176 9.42 54.02 8.32
N ASN A 177 9.48 53.02 7.43
CA ASN A 177 9.58 53.19 5.97
C ASN A 177 8.29 52.81 5.25
#